data_AF-A0AAU8JE32-F1
#
_entry.id   AF-A0AAU8JE32-F1
#
_cell.length_a   1.000
_cell.length_b   1.000
_cell.length_c   1.000
_cell.angle_alpha   90.00
_cell.angle_beta   90.00
_cell.angle_gamma   90.00
#
_symmetry.space_group_name_H-M   'P 1'
#
loop_
_entity.id
_entity.type
_entity.pdbx_description
1 polymer ?
#
loop_
_entity_poly.entity_id
_entity_poly.type
_entity_poly.pdbx_seq_one_letter_code
_entity_poly.pdbx_strand_id
1 'polypeptide(L)'
;MVNAAQQWPEQMASYSTQSPQLLDPTLLRAARLFYRAYKEVHRERMDRPVGVAIDRLSYRGQLIFQRKPILLFTESFVPFEQIESGLY
;
A
#
# COMPACT_ATOMS: atom_id res chain seq x y z
N MET A 1 -38.01 -8.27 3.09
CA MET A 1 -37.27 -7.01 3.28
C MET A 1 -35.91 -7.33 3.87
N VAL A 2 -34.90 -6.60 3.43
CA VAL A 2 -33.46 -6.88 3.48
C VAL A 2 -32.88 -7.03 4.89
N ASN A 3 -31.95 -7.96 5.09
CA ASN A 3 -30.75 -7.75 5.91
C ASN A 3 -29.76 -8.92 5.78
N ALA A 4 -29.04 -8.96 4.66
CA ALA A 4 -27.89 -9.84 4.44
C ALA A 4 -26.55 -9.07 4.51
N ALA A 5 -26.54 -7.91 5.20
CA ALA A 5 -25.39 -7.01 5.26
C ALA A 5 -24.65 -7.01 6.61
N GLN A 6 -25.15 -7.74 7.62
CA GLN A 6 -24.75 -7.49 9.01
C GLN A 6 -23.66 -8.43 9.57
N GLN A 7 -23.13 -9.36 8.78
CA GLN A 7 -22.12 -10.32 9.25
C GLN A 7 -20.74 -10.12 8.63
N TRP A 8 -20.25 -8.88 8.50
CA TRP A 8 -18.81 -8.66 8.39
C TRP A 8 -18.40 -7.33 9.04
N PRO A 9 -17.90 -7.36 10.29
CA PRO A 9 -16.84 -6.41 10.62
C PRO A 9 -15.64 -6.98 11.38
N GLU A 10 -15.69 -8.21 11.90
CA GLU A 10 -14.63 -8.67 12.83
C GLU A 10 -13.47 -9.41 12.15
N GLN A 11 -13.71 -10.09 11.03
CA GLN A 11 -12.63 -10.77 10.29
C GLN A 11 -11.79 -9.80 9.44
N MET A 12 -12.26 -8.58 9.18
CA MET A 12 -11.52 -7.57 8.40
C MET A 12 -10.48 -6.79 9.18
N ALA A 13 -10.51 -6.84 10.51
CA ALA A 13 -9.55 -6.13 11.36
C ALA A 13 -8.20 -6.86 11.49
N SER A 14 -8.12 -8.13 11.11
CA SER A 14 -6.91 -8.96 11.23
C SER A 14 -6.04 -9.01 9.97
N TYR A 15 -6.46 -8.42 8.85
CA TYR A 15 -5.62 -8.34 7.64
C TYR A 15 -4.54 -7.24 7.70
N SER A 16 -4.60 -6.33 8.69
CA SER A 16 -3.74 -5.14 8.75
C SER A 16 -2.42 -5.32 9.50
N THR A 17 -2.02 -6.54 9.84
CA THR A 17 -0.64 -6.81 10.27
C THR A 17 -0.23 -8.19 9.79
N GLN A 18 -0.29 -8.39 8.47
CA GLN A 18 0.49 -9.47 7.91
C GLN A 18 1.96 -9.10 8.12
N SER A 19 2.67 -9.96 8.86
CA SER A 19 4.12 -10.09 8.88
C SER A 19 4.72 -9.80 7.50
N PRO A 20 6.00 -9.39 7.37
CA PRO A 20 6.59 -9.07 6.08
C PRO A 20 6.59 -10.32 5.19
N GLN A 21 5.46 -10.57 4.52
CA GLN A 21 5.39 -11.45 3.39
C GLN A 21 6.43 -10.90 2.46
N LEU A 22 7.38 -11.75 2.10
CA LEU A 22 8.49 -11.40 1.24
C LEU A 22 7.87 -10.78 -0.03
N LEU A 23 7.82 -9.44 -0.08
CA LEU A 23 7.20 -8.75 -1.19
C LEU A 23 7.98 -9.12 -2.43
N ASP A 24 7.27 -9.38 -3.52
CA ASP A 24 7.90 -9.58 -4.81
C ASP A 24 8.90 -8.43 -5.05
N PRO A 25 10.19 -8.73 -5.27
CA PRO A 25 11.21 -7.71 -5.48
C PRO A 25 10.86 -6.74 -6.62
N THR A 26 10.07 -7.19 -7.60
CA THR A 26 9.57 -6.36 -8.70
C THR A 26 8.59 -5.30 -8.21
N LEU A 27 7.66 -5.68 -7.33
CA LEU A 27 6.72 -4.75 -6.70
C LEU A 27 7.43 -3.76 -5.79
N LEU A 28 8.42 -4.24 -5.02
CA LEU A 28 9.21 -3.36 -4.16
C LEU A 28 10.00 -2.33 -4.99
N ARG A 29 10.57 -2.75 -6.13
CA ARG A 29 11.25 -1.85 -7.06
C ARG A 29 10.29 -0.81 -7.64
N ALA A 30 9.09 -1.21 -8.05
CA ALA A 30 8.08 -0.29 -8.54
C ALA A 30 7.68 0.72 -7.44
N ALA A 31 7.42 0.26 -6.21
CA ALA A 31 7.07 1.12 -5.08
C ALA A 31 8.16 2.16 -4.77
N ARG A 32 9.44 1.79 -4.88
CA ARG A 32 10.56 2.73 -4.73
C ARG A 32 10.56 3.84 -5.78
N LEU A 33 10.11 3.57 -7.01
CA LEU A 33 10.00 4.60 -8.04
C LEU A 33 8.94 5.65 -7.66
N PHE A 34 7.78 5.21 -7.19
CA PHE A 34 6.73 6.10 -6.69
C PHE A 34 7.22 6.93 -5.49
N TYR A 35 7.91 6.30 -4.54
CA TYR A 35 8.47 6.98 -3.37
C TYR A 35 9.48 8.07 -3.76
N ARG A 36 10.41 7.77 -4.66
CA ARG A 36 11.42 8.73 -5.13
C ARG A 36 10.77 9.90 -5.86
N ALA A 37 9.87 9.62 -6.80
CA ALA A 37 9.15 10.65 -7.54
C ALA A 37 8.37 11.57 -6.58
N TYR A 38 7.69 11.00 -5.58
CA TYR A 38 6.99 11.78 -4.56
C TYR A 38 7.93 12.72 -3.80
N LYS A 39 9.04 12.18 -3.30
CA LYS A 39 10.04 12.94 -2.54
C LYS A 39 10.71 14.06 -3.35
N GLU A 40 10.94 13.83 -4.63
CA GLU A 40 11.55 14.83 -5.52
C GLU A 40 10.63 16.02 -5.74
N VAL A 41 9.32 15.77 -5.86
CA VAL A 41 8.32 16.81 -6.11
C VAL A 41 7.91 17.56 -4.82
N HIS A 42 7.85 16.89 -3.67
CA HIS A 42 7.24 17.44 -2.45
C HIS A 42 8.24 17.83 -1.36
N ARG A 43 9.35 18.48 -1.72
CA ARG A 43 10.46 18.79 -0.78
C ARG A 43 10.07 19.63 0.46
N GLU A 44 9.00 20.43 0.39
CA GLU A 44 8.70 21.46 1.41
C GLU A 44 7.40 21.25 2.21
N ARG A 45 6.42 20.49 1.69
CA ARG A 45 5.18 20.12 2.38
C ARG A 45 4.97 18.61 2.27
N MET A 46 5.20 17.90 3.36
CA MET A 46 5.15 16.44 3.41
C MET A 46 3.96 16.00 4.28
N ASP A 47 2.82 15.72 3.65
CA ASP A 47 1.95 14.69 4.21
C ASP A 47 2.61 13.35 3.88
N ARG A 48 3.03 12.60 4.91
CA ARG A 48 3.73 11.33 4.70
C ARG A 48 2.72 10.31 4.18
N PRO A 49 2.88 9.77 2.96
CA PRO A 49 2.08 8.65 2.50
C PRO A 49 2.30 7.45 3.43
N VAL A 50 1.27 6.65 3.62
CA VAL A 50 1.32 5.41 4.40
C VAL A 50 1.91 4.27 3.56
N GLY A 51 1.79 4.34 2.24
CA GLY A 51 2.26 3.30 1.34
C GLY A 51 1.97 3.58 -0.13
N VAL A 52 2.20 2.57 -0.96
CA VAL A 52 1.84 2.53 -2.38
C VAL A 52 0.95 1.32 -2.64
N ALA A 53 -0.19 1.50 -3.28
CA ALA A 53 -0.94 0.39 -3.87
C ALA A 53 -0.45 0.17 -5.30
N ILE A 54 -0.06 -1.06 -5.64
CA ILE A 54 0.48 -1.41 -6.97
C ILE A 54 -0.30 -2.58 -7.53
N ASP A 55 -0.82 -2.43 -8.73
CA ASP A 55 -1.42 -3.50 -9.51
C ASP A 55 -0.33 -4.50 -9.94
N ARG A 56 -0.51 -5.77 -9.58
CA ARG A 56 0.47 -6.84 -9.81
C ARG A 56 0.67 -7.21 -11.28
N LEU A 57 -0.27 -6.85 -12.15
CA LEU A 57 -0.24 -7.22 -13.57
C LEU A 57 0.41 -6.14 -14.43
N SER A 58 0.11 -4.87 -14.13
CA SER A 58 0.53 -3.71 -14.89
C SER A 58 1.65 -2.91 -14.23
N TYR A 59 1.97 -3.17 -12.96
CA TYR A 59 2.90 -2.41 -12.12
C TYR A 59 2.55 -0.93 -11.96
N ARG A 60 1.34 -0.53 -12.38
CA ARG A 60 0.81 0.80 -12.13
C ARG A 60 0.38 0.89 -10.67
N GLY A 61 0.49 2.08 -10.10
CA GLY A 61 0.20 2.25 -8.69
C GLY A 61 -0.12 3.68 -8.32
N GLN A 62 -0.53 3.83 -7.06
CA GLN A 62 -0.96 5.09 -6.48
C GLN A 62 -0.44 5.20 -5.04
N LEU A 63 -0.09 6.43 -4.66
CA LEU A 63 0.26 6.76 -3.28
C LEU A 63 -0.99 6.70 -2.42
N ILE A 64 -0.87 6.04 -1.27
CA ILE A 64 -1.93 5.93 -0.28
C ILE A 64 -1.56 6.81 0.91
N PHE A 65 -2.44 7.75 1.24
CA PHE A 65 -2.29 8.64 2.41
C PHE A 65 -3.21 8.26 3.57
N GLN A 66 -4.13 7.32 3.34
CA GLN A 66 -5.09 6.85 4.34
C GLN A 66 -4.59 5.57 5.01
N ARG A 67 -4.86 5.43 6.32
CA ARG A 67 -4.40 4.26 7.10
C ARG A 67 -5.06 2.94 6.71
N LYS A 68 -6.23 2.97 6.05
CA LYS A 68 -6.96 1.79 5.58
C LYS A 68 -7.26 1.92 4.09
N PRO A 69 -6.29 1.63 3.21
CA PRO A 69 -6.55 1.62 1.78
C PRO A 69 -7.56 0.54 1.40
N ILE A 70 -8.44 0.87 0.46
CA ILE A 70 -9.25 -0.11 -0.24
C ILE A 70 -8.42 -0.55 -1.44
N LEU A 71 -8.03 -1.83 -1.47
CA LEU A 71 -7.24 -2.41 -2.55
C LEU A 71 -8.15 -3.19 -3.49
N LEU A 72 -7.84 -3.14 -4.78
CA LEU A 72 -8.43 -4.03 -5.77
C LEU A 72 -7.85 -5.44 -5.64
N PHE A 73 -8.54 -6.42 -6.24
CA PHE A 73 -8.12 -7.82 -6.20
C PHE A 73 -6.71 -8.06 -6.74
N THR A 74 -6.30 -7.30 -7.76
CA THR A 74 -4.97 -7.41 -8.38
C THR A 74 -3.93 -6.51 -7.71
N GLU A 75 -4.33 -5.63 -6.79
CA GLU A 75 -3.43 -4.71 -6.12
C GLU A 75 -2.74 -5.34 -4.91
N SER A 76 -1.51 -4.90 -4.69
CA SER A 76 -0.71 -5.20 -3.51
C SER A 76 -0.31 -3.88 -2.86
N PHE A 77 -0.47 -3.81 -1.55
CA PHE A 77 -0.03 -2.66 -0.78
C PHE A 77 1.41 -2.83 -0.33
N VAL A 78 2.24 -1.82 -0.56
CA VAL A 78 3.62 -1.76 -0.14
C VAL A 78 3.76 -0.63 0.88
N PRO A 79 3.97 -0.94 2.19
CA PRO A 79 4.13 0.06 3.22
C PRO A 79 5.46 0.81 3.07
N PHE A 80 5.47 2.10 3.40
CA PHE A 80 6.67 2.94 3.26
C PHE A 80 7.83 2.47 4.12
N GLU A 81 7.55 1.94 5.31
CA GLU A 81 8.55 1.38 6.21
C GLU A 81 9.38 0.29 5.51
N GLN A 82 8.76 -0.52 4.65
CA GLN A 82 9.43 -1.58 3.90
C GLN A 82 10.18 -1.07 2.67
N ILE A 83 9.73 0.04 2.07
CA ILE A 83 10.44 0.72 0.98
C ILE A 83 11.75 1.31 1.51
N GLU A 84 11.69 1.97 2.68
CA GLU A 84 12.82 2.62 3.34
C GLU A 84 13.81 1.60 3.93
N SER A 85 13.33 0.48 4.47
CA SER A 85 14.17 -0.58 5.06
C SER A 85 15.22 -1.18 4.12
N GLY A 86 15.04 -1.10 2.79
CA GLY A 86 16.04 -1.60 1.84
C GLY A 86 16.80 -0.50 1.10
N LEU A 87 16.79 0.72 1.64
CA LEU A 87 17.65 1.85 1.22
C LEU A 87 18.84 2.07 2.16
N TYR A 88 18.84 1.44 3.34
CA TYR A 88 19.92 1.45 4.35
C TYR A 88 20.52 0.05 4.48
#